data_AF-A0A496XBQ3-F1
#
_entry.id   AF-A0A496XBQ3-F1
#
_cell.length_a   1.000
_cell.length_b   1.000
_cell.length_c   1.000
_cell.angle_alpha   90.00
_cell.angle_beta   90.00
_cell.angle_gamma   90.00
#
_symmetry.space_group_name_H-M   'P 1'
#
loop_
_entity.id
_entity.type
_entity.pdbx_description
1 polymer ?
#
loop_
_entity_poly.entity_id
_entity_poly.type
_entity_poly.pdbx_seq_one_letter_code
_entity_poly.pdbx_strand_id
1 'polypeptide(L)'
;MSVPATAFADNRSNRFVLVPFCTLAQSFHAEGLVKYDWGGVIRPIIQILLDRDINIIQMPCMETMYHGGTRTGLNRKPQGMKKYDVPEFREFCDQQARIVVEQIAGIVSNGYEVAAILGMEYSPSCAAKIQYPPKKGFANRGVFMRALVNMLDDQDYGIPILGINRRGLKPTLARLTAILDETEIAELHLRLARRTS
;
A
#
# COMPACT_ATOMS: atom_id res chain seq x y z
N MET A 1 38.01 8.44 -15.05
CA MET A 1 37.62 9.84 -15.29
C MET A 1 36.74 10.25 -14.13
N SER A 2 37.24 11.10 -13.24
CA SER A 2 36.49 11.63 -12.10
C SER A 2 35.55 12.73 -12.59
N VAL A 3 34.25 12.50 -12.46
CA VAL A 3 33.26 13.56 -12.69
C VAL A 3 33.47 14.63 -11.61
N PRO A 4 33.65 15.91 -11.96
CA PRO A 4 33.82 16.97 -10.98
C PRO A 4 32.57 17.08 -10.11
N ALA A 5 32.76 17.13 -8.79
CA ALA A 5 31.70 17.29 -7.81
C ALA A 5 31.17 18.73 -7.82
N THR A 6 30.43 19.10 -8.87
CA THR A 6 29.37 20.07 -8.70
C THR A 6 28.24 19.33 -7.98
N ALA A 7 27.96 19.71 -6.73
CA ALA A 7 26.88 19.14 -5.95
C ALA A 7 25.56 19.45 -6.66
N PHE A 8 25.11 18.56 -7.53
CA PHE A 8 23.77 18.59 -8.07
C PHE A 8 22.80 18.48 -6.89
N ALA A 9 21.91 19.45 -6.73
CA ALA A 9 20.81 19.35 -5.77
C ALA A 9 19.92 18.18 -6.22
N ASP A 10 19.91 17.09 -5.46
CA ASP A 10 19.06 15.94 -5.72
C ASP A 10 17.63 16.24 -5.23
N ASN A 11 16.75 16.53 -6.18
CA ASN A 11 15.36 16.93 -5.91
C ASN A 11 14.40 15.73 -5.80
N ARG A 12 14.90 14.50 -5.65
CA ARG A 12 14.00 13.34 -5.48
C ARG A 12 13.19 13.48 -4.21
N SER A 13 11.92 13.11 -4.28
CA SER A 13 11.11 12.95 -3.09
C SER A 13 11.69 11.86 -2.21
N ASN A 14 11.72 12.12 -0.91
CA ASN A 14 12.19 11.19 0.09
C ASN A 14 11.06 10.28 0.62
N ARG A 15 9.83 10.41 0.09
CA ARG A 15 8.62 9.80 0.66
C ARG A 15 8.03 8.74 -0.26
N PHE A 16 7.60 7.64 0.34
CA PHE A 16 7.03 6.49 -0.35
C PHE A 16 5.65 6.15 0.18
N VAL A 17 4.77 5.71 -0.72
CA VAL A 17 3.50 5.05 -0.35
C VAL A 17 3.40 3.73 -1.07
N LEU A 18 3.13 2.67 -0.31
CA LEU A 18 2.83 1.36 -0.86
C LEU A 18 1.35 1.26 -1.16
N VAL A 19 0.98 0.82 -2.36
CA VAL A 19 -0.41 0.68 -2.80
C VAL A 19 -0.74 -0.75 -3.21
N PRO A 20 -1.97 -1.25 -2.99
CA PRO A 20 -2.39 -2.54 -3.54
C PRO A 20 -2.27 -2.54 -5.05
N PHE A 21 -1.93 -3.69 -5.64
CA PHE A 21 -1.74 -3.83 -7.09
C PHE A 21 -2.88 -3.19 -7.90
N CYS A 22 -4.12 -3.48 -7.51
CA CYS A 22 -5.31 -3.02 -8.20
C CYS A 22 -5.56 -1.50 -8.13
N THR A 23 -4.78 -0.74 -7.36
CA THR A 23 -4.82 0.73 -7.36
C THR A 23 -4.27 1.29 -8.67
N LEU A 24 -3.24 0.65 -9.23
CA LEU A 24 -2.58 1.03 -10.48
C LEU A 24 -2.94 0.12 -11.67
N ALA A 25 -3.55 -1.04 -11.42
CA ALA A 25 -3.98 -1.95 -12.46
C ALA A 25 -5.25 -2.70 -12.03
N GLN A 26 -6.41 -2.08 -12.22
CA GLN A 26 -7.71 -2.63 -11.81
C GLN A 26 -8.08 -3.94 -12.50
N SER A 27 -7.41 -4.32 -13.59
CA SER A 27 -7.48 -5.66 -14.19
C SER A 27 -7.07 -6.79 -13.24
N PHE A 28 -6.41 -6.49 -12.12
CA PHE A 28 -6.08 -7.48 -11.08
C PHE A 28 -7.21 -7.69 -10.04
N HIS A 29 -8.30 -6.93 -10.13
CA HIS A 29 -9.54 -7.29 -9.45
C HIS A 29 -10.15 -8.54 -10.09
N ALA A 30 -10.86 -9.34 -9.29
CA ALA A 30 -11.73 -10.36 -9.85
C ALA A 30 -12.76 -9.75 -10.81
N GLU A 31 -13.14 -10.53 -11.82
CA GLU A 31 -14.06 -10.09 -12.87
C GLU A 31 -15.39 -9.55 -12.29
N GLY A 32 -15.87 -8.46 -12.88
CA GLY A 32 -17.15 -7.82 -12.51
C GLY A 32 -17.11 -6.92 -11.27
N LEU A 33 -15.95 -6.71 -10.65
CA LEU A 33 -15.81 -5.87 -9.45
C LEU A 33 -15.41 -4.41 -9.73
N VAL A 34 -14.99 -4.08 -10.94
CA VAL A 34 -14.67 -2.70 -11.35
C VAL A 34 -15.93 -2.11 -11.97
N LYS A 35 -16.58 -1.20 -11.24
CA LYS A 35 -17.87 -0.59 -11.61
C LYS A 35 -17.84 0.94 -11.63
N TYR A 36 -16.67 1.53 -11.41
CA TYR A 36 -16.47 2.98 -11.43
C TYR A 36 -15.92 3.39 -12.81
N ASP A 37 -16.04 4.66 -13.14
CA ASP A 37 -15.53 5.21 -14.42
C ASP A 37 -14.00 5.11 -14.56
N TRP A 38 -13.29 4.81 -13.48
CA TRP A 38 -11.87 4.55 -13.51
C TRP A 38 -11.64 3.06 -13.81
N GLY A 39 -11.41 2.70 -15.08
CA GLY A 39 -11.21 1.30 -15.48
C GLY A 39 -9.78 0.76 -15.31
N GLY A 40 -8.78 1.64 -15.31
CA GLY A 40 -7.35 1.27 -15.22
C GLY A 40 -6.75 1.48 -13.83
N VAL A 41 -6.81 2.72 -13.33
CA VAL A 41 -6.23 3.13 -12.04
C VAL A 41 -7.31 3.73 -11.15
N ILE A 42 -7.16 3.70 -9.82
CA ILE A 42 -8.07 4.42 -8.91
C ILE A 42 -7.65 5.90 -8.91
N ARG A 43 -8.08 6.63 -9.94
CA ARG A 43 -7.61 7.98 -10.28
C ARG A 43 -7.56 8.94 -9.08
N PRO A 44 -8.57 9.03 -8.19
CA PRO A 44 -8.52 9.97 -7.08
C PRO A 44 -7.40 9.70 -6.07
N ILE A 45 -7.05 8.42 -5.84
CA ILE A 45 -5.93 8.06 -4.96
C ILE A 45 -4.61 8.45 -5.63
N ILE A 46 -4.44 8.07 -6.90
CA ILE A 46 -3.21 8.35 -7.65
C ILE A 46 -2.98 9.86 -7.77
N GLN A 47 -4.02 10.65 -8.02
CA GLN A 47 -3.88 12.11 -8.11
C GLN A 47 -3.35 12.72 -6.81
N ILE A 48 -3.86 12.31 -5.64
CA ILE A 48 -3.36 12.79 -4.34
C ILE A 48 -1.86 12.50 -4.15
N LEU A 49 -1.40 11.33 -4.59
CA LEU A 49 0.00 10.92 -4.47
C LEU A 49 0.89 11.71 -5.44
N LEU A 50 0.42 11.93 -6.69
CA LEU A 50 1.14 12.72 -7.69
C LEU A 50 1.25 14.19 -7.28
N ASP A 51 0.17 14.78 -6.76
CA ASP A 51 0.15 16.19 -6.34
C ASP A 51 1.11 16.49 -5.16
N ARG A 52 1.66 15.45 -4.51
CA ARG A 52 2.58 15.53 -3.37
C ARG A 52 3.95 14.91 -3.67
N ASP A 53 4.27 14.67 -4.94
CA ASP A 53 5.52 14.05 -5.38
C ASP A 53 5.85 12.73 -4.66
N ILE A 54 4.85 11.90 -4.36
CA ILE A 54 5.07 10.64 -3.64
C ILE A 54 5.62 9.57 -4.57
N ASN A 55 6.68 8.88 -4.14
CA ASN A 55 7.14 7.66 -4.80
C ASN A 55 6.13 6.52 -4.54
N ILE A 56 5.54 5.97 -5.60
CA ILE A 56 4.49 4.95 -5.47
C ILE A 56 5.08 3.56 -5.69
N ILE A 57 4.99 2.70 -4.66
CA ILE A 57 5.38 1.29 -4.77
C ILE A 57 4.13 0.42 -4.87
N GLN A 58 4.05 -0.37 -5.93
CA GLN A 58 2.95 -1.30 -6.12
C GLN A 58 3.22 -2.62 -5.38
N MET A 59 2.40 -2.96 -4.40
CA MET A 59 2.45 -4.26 -3.72
C MET A 59 1.91 -5.39 -4.60
N PRO A 60 2.41 -6.63 -4.42
CA PRO A 60 1.96 -7.78 -5.18
C PRO A 60 0.47 -8.12 -4.95
N CYS A 61 -0.17 -8.68 -5.97
CA CYS A 61 -1.56 -9.16 -5.87
C CYS A 61 -1.60 -10.63 -5.49
N MET A 62 -1.83 -10.94 -4.21
CA MET A 62 -1.81 -12.32 -3.71
C MET A 62 -2.82 -13.22 -4.42
N GLU A 63 -4.04 -12.72 -4.61
CA GLU A 63 -5.11 -13.50 -5.24
C GLU A 63 -4.78 -13.81 -6.71
N THR A 64 -4.13 -12.91 -7.44
CA THR A 64 -3.75 -13.19 -8.84
C THR A 64 -2.54 -14.11 -8.90
N MET A 65 -1.51 -13.87 -8.08
CA MET A 65 -0.30 -14.70 -8.06
C MET A 65 -0.60 -16.14 -7.66
N TYR A 66 -1.41 -16.35 -6.62
CA TYR A 66 -1.80 -17.68 -6.17
C TYR A 66 -2.63 -18.45 -7.21
N HIS A 67 -3.39 -17.75 -8.06
CA HIS A 67 -4.17 -18.34 -9.15
C HIS A 67 -3.38 -18.41 -10.47
N GLY A 68 -2.06 -18.60 -10.41
CA GLY A 68 -1.18 -18.78 -11.58
C GLY A 68 -0.79 -17.47 -12.29
N GLY A 69 -0.73 -16.37 -11.54
CA GLY A 69 -0.24 -15.08 -12.02
C GLY A 69 -1.09 -14.50 -13.15
N THR A 70 -0.44 -13.77 -14.08
CA THR A 70 -1.15 -13.13 -15.19
C THR A 70 -1.66 -14.11 -16.24
N ARG A 71 -1.20 -15.36 -16.23
CA ARG A 71 -1.60 -16.40 -17.18
C ARG A 71 -3.02 -16.91 -16.93
N THR A 72 -3.39 -17.11 -15.67
CA THR A 72 -4.67 -17.73 -15.27
C THR A 72 -5.37 -17.02 -14.11
N GLY A 73 -4.75 -16.03 -13.49
CA GLY A 73 -5.29 -15.34 -12.31
C GLY A 73 -6.12 -14.10 -12.63
N LEU A 74 -5.98 -13.52 -13.82
CA LEU A 74 -6.69 -12.29 -14.20
C LEU A 74 -8.19 -12.51 -14.45
N ASN A 75 -8.60 -13.70 -14.87
CA ASN A 75 -10.00 -14.07 -15.13
C ASN A 75 -10.68 -14.72 -13.91
N ARG A 76 -10.07 -14.62 -12.72
CA ARG A 76 -10.61 -15.21 -11.49
C ARG A 76 -11.98 -14.60 -11.15
N LYS A 77 -12.89 -15.45 -10.65
CA LYS A 77 -14.15 -15.00 -10.06
C LYS A 77 -13.94 -14.48 -8.64
N PRO A 78 -14.81 -13.59 -8.13
CA PRO A 78 -14.75 -13.13 -6.75
C PRO A 78 -14.85 -14.30 -5.77
N GLN A 79 -13.94 -14.37 -4.80
CA GLN A 79 -13.91 -15.39 -3.75
C GLN A 79 -13.90 -14.71 -2.39
N GLY A 80 -14.55 -15.35 -1.41
CA GLY A 80 -14.58 -14.86 -0.02
C GLY A 80 -13.40 -15.36 0.82
N MET A 81 -13.30 -14.84 2.04
CA MET A 81 -12.17 -15.15 2.94
C MET A 81 -11.97 -16.66 3.18
N LYS A 82 -13.04 -17.46 3.30
CA LYS A 82 -12.94 -18.92 3.53
C LYS A 82 -12.11 -19.68 2.48
N LYS A 83 -11.96 -19.13 1.27
CA LYS A 83 -11.16 -19.74 0.19
C LYS A 83 -9.67 -19.40 0.28
N TYR A 84 -9.33 -18.36 1.02
CA TYR A 84 -7.97 -17.85 1.15
C TYR A 84 -7.41 -18.02 2.56
N ASP A 85 -8.26 -18.16 3.58
CA ASP A 85 -7.81 -18.38 4.96
C ASP A 85 -7.47 -19.86 5.20
N VAL A 86 -6.58 -20.40 4.38
CA VAL A 86 -6.11 -21.79 4.40
C VAL A 86 -4.59 -21.83 4.58
N PRO A 87 -4.01 -22.89 5.17
CA PRO A 87 -2.59 -22.93 5.52
C PRO A 87 -1.65 -22.59 4.37
N GLU A 88 -1.87 -23.18 3.20
CA GLU A 88 -1.03 -22.95 2.01
C GLU A 88 -1.03 -21.48 1.55
N PHE A 89 -2.20 -20.83 1.52
CA PHE A 89 -2.30 -19.43 1.12
C PHE A 89 -1.73 -18.48 2.19
N ARG A 90 -1.83 -18.85 3.47
CA ARG A 90 -1.19 -18.09 4.57
C ARG A 90 0.33 -18.13 4.43
N GLU A 91 0.91 -19.31 4.24
CA GLU A 91 2.35 -19.46 4.03
C GLU A 91 2.82 -18.67 2.79
N PHE A 92 2.07 -18.75 1.69
CA PHE A 92 2.33 -17.93 0.50
C PHE A 92 2.30 -16.43 0.83
N CYS A 93 1.29 -15.96 1.57
CA CYS A 93 1.20 -14.57 2.01
C CYS A 93 2.36 -14.15 2.92
N ASP A 94 2.79 -15.01 3.85
CA ASP A 94 3.89 -14.73 4.77
C ASP A 94 5.22 -14.55 4.01
N GLN A 95 5.47 -15.40 3.00
CA GLN A 95 6.66 -15.28 2.14
C GLN A 95 6.65 -13.95 1.37
N GLN A 96 5.51 -13.57 0.79
CA GLN A 96 5.40 -12.30 0.05
C GLN A 96 5.46 -11.08 0.98
N ALA A 97 4.89 -11.18 2.18
CA ALA A 97 4.94 -10.12 3.18
C ALA A 97 6.39 -9.85 3.60
N ARG A 98 7.20 -10.90 3.79
CA ARG A 98 8.63 -10.76 4.10
C ARG A 98 9.39 -9.93 3.07
N ILE A 99 9.16 -10.19 1.78
CA ILE A 99 9.79 -9.44 0.68
C ILE A 99 9.41 -7.95 0.76
N VAL A 100 8.15 -7.65 1.06
CA VAL A 100 7.68 -6.25 1.20
C VAL A 100 8.28 -5.57 2.43
N VAL A 101 8.40 -6.30 3.55
CA VAL A 101 9.06 -5.80 4.77
C VAL A 101 10.55 -5.53 4.52
N GLU A 102 11.26 -6.42 3.82
CA GLU A 102 12.66 -6.20 3.44
C GLU A 102 12.81 -4.96 2.54
N GLN A 103 11.87 -4.74 1.61
CA GLN A 103 11.85 -3.52 0.80
C GLN A 103 11.64 -2.26 1.66
N ILE A 104 10.69 -2.29 2.60
CA ILE A 104 10.43 -1.18 3.54
C ILE A 104 11.67 -0.90 4.41
N ALA A 105 12.30 -1.95 4.95
CA ALA A 105 13.52 -1.84 5.74
C ALA A 105 14.66 -1.20 4.94
N GLY A 106 14.83 -1.60 3.68
CA GLY A 106 15.77 -0.99 2.75
C GLY A 106 15.51 0.51 2.52
N ILE A 107 14.25 0.90 2.33
CA ILE A 107 13.85 2.31 2.18
C ILE A 107 14.22 3.10 3.44
N VAL A 108 13.76 2.64 4.61
CA VAL A 108 13.95 3.34 5.89
C VAL A 108 15.44 3.43 6.27
N SER A 109 16.20 2.36 6.11
CA SER A 109 17.65 2.35 6.41
C SER A 109 18.48 3.30 5.54
N ASN A 110 17.97 3.67 4.37
CA ASN A 110 18.60 4.67 3.48
C ASN A 110 18.10 6.10 3.75
N GLY A 111 17.38 6.33 4.86
CA GLY A 111 16.91 7.66 5.27
C GLY A 111 15.68 8.16 4.53
N TYR A 112 15.00 7.28 3.78
CA TYR A 112 13.72 7.57 3.16
C TYR A 112 12.56 7.24 4.11
N GLU A 113 11.40 7.82 3.84
CA GLU A 113 10.20 7.62 4.63
C GLU A 113 9.18 6.77 3.86
N VAL A 114 8.53 5.83 4.54
CA VAL A 114 7.31 5.19 4.06
C VAL A 114 6.12 5.84 4.78
N ALA A 115 5.50 6.83 4.12
CA ALA A 115 4.45 7.67 4.71
C ALA A 115 3.13 6.91 4.96
N ALA A 116 2.82 5.91 4.14
CA ALA A 116 1.65 5.07 4.33
C ALA A 116 1.73 3.74 3.55
N ILE A 117 0.99 2.75 4.03
CA ILE A 117 0.66 1.53 3.30
C ILE A 117 -0.85 1.47 3.10
N LEU A 118 -1.28 1.38 1.86
CA LEU A 118 -2.69 1.28 1.51
C LEU A 118 -3.11 -0.19 1.37
N GLY A 119 -4.34 -0.50 1.78
CA GLY A 119 -4.98 -1.80 1.59
C GLY A 119 -6.29 -1.67 0.82
N MET A 120 -6.70 -2.68 0.05
CA MET A 120 -7.98 -2.65 -0.67
C MET A 120 -9.09 -3.24 0.20
N GLU A 121 -10.01 -2.42 0.70
CA GLU A 121 -11.06 -2.92 1.60
C GLU A 121 -11.97 -3.93 0.91
N TYR A 122 -12.48 -4.87 1.70
CA TYR A 122 -13.25 -6.03 1.29
C TYR A 122 -12.47 -7.09 0.48
N SER A 123 -11.17 -6.90 0.22
CA SER A 123 -10.32 -7.97 -0.33
C SER A 123 -10.00 -9.00 0.76
N PRO A 124 -10.07 -10.31 0.46
CA PRO A 124 -9.65 -11.35 1.38
C PRO A 124 -8.14 -11.33 1.66
N SER A 125 -7.33 -10.74 0.78
CA SER A 125 -5.87 -10.68 0.94
C SER A 125 -5.39 -9.29 1.39
N CYS A 126 -5.89 -8.23 0.77
CA CYS A 126 -5.37 -6.86 0.91
C CYS A 126 -6.20 -5.93 1.81
N ALA A 127 -7.29 -6.39 2.44
CA ALA A 127 -8.09 -5.52 3.30
C ALA A 127 -7.27 -4.97 4.47
N ALA A 128 -7.25 -3.64 4.61
CA ALA A 128 -6.54 -2.95 5.68
C ALA A 128 -7.27 -3.12 7.01
N LYS A 129 -8.61 -3.04 7.03
CA LYS A 129 -9.38 -3.12 8.29
C LYS A 129 -10.73 -3.81 8.13
N ILE A 130 -11.36 -3.70 6.97
CA ILE A 130 -12.76 -4.09 6.74
C ILE A 130 -12.83 -5.23 5.72
N GLN A 131 -13.40 -6.36 6.13
CA GLN A 131 -13.73 -7.49 5.25
C GLN A 131 -15.22 -7.60 4.93
N TYR A 132 -15.54 -8.45 3.95
CA TYR A 132 -16.91 -8.81 3.58
C TYR A 132 -17.28 -10.23 4.03
N PRO A 133 -18.47 -10.45 4.64
CA PRO A 133 -19.39 -9.43 5.13
C PRO A 133 -18.78 -8.69 6.34
N PRO A 134 -19.03 -7.37 6.49
CA PRO A 134 -18.52 -6.63 7.63
C PRO A 134 -19.20 -7.14 8.92
N LYS A 135 -18.41 -7.60 9.88
CA LYS A 135 -18.90 -7.87 11.24
C LYS A 135 -18.75 -6.61 12.07
N LYS A 136 -19.87 -6.06 12.57
CA LYS A 136 -19.85 -4.89 13.47
C LYS A 136 -18.88 -5.14 14.63
N GLY A 137 -18.01 -4.18 14.91
CA GLY A 137 -17.07 -4.23 16.03
C GLY A 137 -15.77 -5.01 15.78
N PHE A 138 -15.55 -5.63 14.61
CA PHE A 138 -14.33 -6.39 14.34
C PHE A 138 -13.57 -5.84 13.13
N ALA A 139 -12.37 -5.32 13.37
CA ALA A 139 -11.38 -5.17 12.31
C ALA A 139 -10.92 -6.57 11.87
N ASN A 140 -10.96 -6.84 10.58
CA ASN A 140 -10.51 -8.11 10.02
C ASN A 140 -9.64 -7.83 8.80
N ARG A 141 -8.32 -7.84 9.03
CA ARG A 141 -7.30 -7.67 7.98
C ARG A 141 -7.31 -8.87 7.05
N GLY A 142 -7.14 -8.59 5.76
CA GLY A 142 -6.88 -9.63 4.76
C GLY A 142 -5.65 -10.45 5.14
N VAL A 143 -5.55 -11.68 4.63
CA VAL A 143 -4.51 -12.65 5.05
C VAL A 143 -3.11 -12.06 4.91
N PHE A 144 -2.81 -11.44 3.77
CA PHE A 144 -1.53 -10.81 3.51
C PHE A 144 -1.31 -9.54 4.33
N MET A 145 -2.31 -8.65 4.42
CA MET A 145 -2.17 -7.45 5.25
C MET A 145 -1.95 -7.77 6.73
N ARG A 146 -2.48 -8.90 7.21
CA ARG A 146 -2.23 -9.37 8.58
C ARG A 146 -0.77 -9.77 8.76
N ALA A 147 -0.24 -10.61 7.86
CA ALA A 147 1.16 -11.02 7.88
C ALA A 147 2.10 -9.81 7.82
N LEU A 148 1.86 -8.90 6.87
CA LEU A 148 2.65 -7.68 6.67
C LEU A 148 2.64 -6.80 7.92
N VAL A 149 1.47 -6.51 8.48
CA VAL A 149 1.37 -5.63 9.66
C VAL A 149 2.02 -6.25 10.88
N ASN A 150 1.82 -7.55 11.13
CA ASN A 150 2.48 -8.21 12.26
C ASN A 150 4.02 -8.09 12.16
N MET A 151 4.59 -8.34 10.97
CA MET A 151 6.04 -8.24 10.76
C MET A 151 6.58 -6.80 10.86
N LEU A 152 5.76 -5.79 10.57
CA LEU A 152 6.12 -4.38 10.71
C LEU A 152 6.02 -3.91 12.17
N ASP A 153 4.99 -4.36 12.89
CA ASP A 153 4.79 -4.06 14.31
C ASP A 153 5.94 -4.65 15.15
N ASP A 154 6.44 -5.84 14.79
CA ASP A 154 7.62 -6.46 15.41
C ASP A 154 8.91 -5.62 15.27
N GLN A 155 8.95 -4.69 14.31
CA GLN A 155 10.09 -3.82 14.02
C GLN A 155 9.82 -2.33 14.37
N ASP A 156 8.67 -2.03 14.98
CA ASP A 156 8.26 -0.71 15.45
C ASP A 156 8.37 0.43 14.41
N TYR A 157 8.03 0.13 13.15
CA TYR A 157 8.11 1.13 12.08
C TYR A 157 7.07 2.26 12.18
N GLY A 158 5.96 2.06 12.91
CA GLY A 158 4.93 3.08 13.08
C GLY A 158 4.20 3.54 11.81
N ILE A 159 4.30 2.79 10.71
CA ILE A 159 3.78 3.20 9.39
C ILE A 159 2.24 3.18 9.37
N PRO A 160 1.57 4.30 9.00
CA PRO A 160 0.12 4.34 8.88
C PRO A 160 -0.44 3.35 7.85
N ILE A 161 -1.40 2.52 8.28
CA ILE A 161 -2.12 1.59 7.40
C ILE A 161 -3.52 2.13 7.09
N LEU A 162 -3.82 2.37 5.82
CA LEU A 162 -5.10 2.96 5.39
C LEU A 162 -5.85 2.10 4.37
N GLY A 163 -7.14 1.90 4.60
CA GLY A 163 -8.03 1.19 3.69
C GLY A 163 -8.59 2.06 2.56
N ILE A 164 -8.48 1.58 1.33
CA ILE A 164 -9.19 2.07 0.16
C ILE A 164 -10.59 1.46 0.14
N ASN A 165 -11.58 2.24 0.58
CA ASN A 165 -12.97 1.83 0.52
C ASN A 165 -13.61 2.30 -0.78
N ARG A 166 -13.67 1.42 -1.78
CA ARG A 166 -14.28 1.76 -3.07
C ARG A 166 -15.77 2.09 -2.96
N ARG A 167 -16.52 1.50 -2.01
CA ARG A 167 -17.97 1.76 -1.82
C ARG A 167 -18.26 3.15 -1.28
N GLY A 168 -17.26 3.85 -0.77
CA GLY A 168 -17.36 5.22 -0.28
C GLY A 168 -15.96 5.79 -0.13
N LEU A 169 -15.44 6.40 -1.20
CA LEU A 169 -14.03 6.76 -1.29
C LEU A 169 -13.68 8.05 -0.51
N LYS A 170 -14.65 8.97 -0.31
CA LYS A 170 -14.40 10.29 0.32
C LYS A 170 -13.66 10.21 1.67
N PRO A 171 -14.03 9.33 2.63
CA PRO A 171 -13.30 9.20 3.89
C PRO A 171 -11.85 8.70 3.70
N THR A 172 -11.63 7.77 2.76
CA THR A 172 -10.28 7.33 2.40
C THR A 172 -9.45 8.51 1.89
N LEU A 173 -9.98 9.32 0.98
CA LEU A 173 -9.25 10.47 0.41
C LEU A 173 -8.90 11.51 1.47
N ALA A 174 -9.85 11.84 2.34
CA ALA A 174 -9.64 12.78 3.44
C ALA A 174 -8.57 12.29 4.41
N ARG A 175 -8.60 11.00 4.78
CA ARG A 175 -7.59 10.44 5.69
C ARG A 175 -6.22 10.31 5.04
N LEU A 176 -6.15 9.94 3.76
CA LEU A 176 -4.89 9.89 3.02
C LEU A 176 -4.25 11.28 2.97
N THR A 177 -5.04 12.30 2.64
CA THR A 177 -4.59 13.70 2.62
C THR A 177 -4.02 14.11 3.97
N ALA A 178 -4.76 13.86 5.06
CA ALA A 178 -4.31 14.21 6.41
C ALA A 178 -2.98 13.51 6.79
N ILE A 179 -2.83 12.21 6.52
CA ILE A 179 -1.58 11.49 6.78
C ILE A 179 -0.41 12.13 6.01
N LEU A 180 -0.61 12.42 4.74
CA LEU A 180 0.47 12.93 3.91
C LEU A 180 0.87 14.37 4.27
N ASP A 181 -0.08 15.19 4.71
CA ASP A 181 0.17 16.58 5.13
C ASP A 181 0.80 16.66 6.54
N GLU A 182 0.38 15.80 7.48
CA GLU A 182 1.00 15.69 8.82
C GLU A 182 2.50 15.38 8.72
N THR A 183 2.87 14.44 7.85
CA THR A 183 4.26 14.10 7.57
C THR A 183 5.03 15.27 6.95
N GLU A 184 4.43 16.00 6.00
CA GLU A 184 5.11 17.13 5.34
C GLU A 184 5.48 18.21 6.34
N ILE A 185 4.59 18.49 7.29
CA ILE A 185 4.84 19.41 8.41
C ILE A 185 6.00 18.91 9.29
N ALA A 186 6.02 17.61 9.62
CA ALA A 186 7.10 17.03 10.42
C ALA A 186 8.47 17.19 9.75
N GLU A 187 8.55 16.99 8.43
CA GLU A 187 9.78 17.22 7.67
C GLU A 187 10.20 18.69 7.63
N LEU A 188 9.26 19.61 7.42
CA LEU A 188 9.54 21.05 7.42
C LEU A 188 10.15 21.49 8.76
N HIS A 189 9.61 21.01 9.89
CA HIS A 189 10.17 21.29 11.21
C HIS A 189 11.59 20.73 11.38
N LEU A 190 11.85 19.48 10.94
CA LEU A 190 13.20 18.89 10.98
C LEU A 190 14.21 19.69 10.11
N ARG A 191 13.79 20.15 8.93
CA ARG A 191 14.64 20.97 8.04
C ARG A 191 14.95 22.33 8.64
N LEU A 192 13.99 22.97 9.30
CA LEU A 192 14.20 24.25 9.99
C LEU A 192 15.14 24.10 11.19
N ALA A 193 14.98 23.06 12.00
CA ALA A 193 15.84 22.79 13.16
C ALA A 193 17.32 22.61 12.78
N ARG A 194 17.59 21.91 11.66
CA ARG A 194 18.96 21.70 11.13
C ARG A 194 19.61 22.95 10.55
N ARG A 195 18.85 24.02 10.26
CA ARG A 195 19.37 25.30 9.75
C ARG A 195 19.75 26.29 10.86
N THR A 196 19.22 26.07 12.06
CA THR A 196 19.45 26.93 13.24
C THR A 196 20.55 26.41 14.18
N SER A 197 21.11 25.23 13.89
CA SER A 197 22.25 24.59 14.57
C SER A 197 23.51 24.68 13.74
#